data_AF-A0A496YPL2-F1
#
_entry.id   AF-A0A496YPL2-F1
#
_cell.length_a   1.000
_cell.length_b   1.000
_cell.length_c   1.000
_cell.angle_alpha   90.00
_cell.angle_beta   90.00
_cell.angle_gamma   90.00
#
_symmetry.space_group_name_H-M   'P 1'
#
loop_
_entity.id
_entity.type
_entity.pdbx_description
1 polymer ?
#
loop_
_entity_poly.entity_id
_entity_poly.type
_entity_poly.pdbx_seq_one_letter_code
_entity_poly.pdbx_strand_id
1 'polypeptide(L)'
;MKKKLREISPWKILGTLSQKGPGPGNMGVIIARAGLGKTACLVHLGLEKLLGGEKIVHVSLEGTPDKILSYYDILFYDILKAAGNNNQEEISSLLQRNRV
;
A
#
# COMPACT_ATOMS: atom_id res chain seq x y z
N MET A 1 -0.50 13.10 -9.49
CA MET A 1 -0.13 11.98 -8.59
C MET A 1 -1.24 10.96 -8.35
N LYS A 2 -2.40 11.31 -7.75
CA LYS A 2 -3.49 10.35 -7.41
C LYS A 2 -4.07 9.51 -8.56
N LYS A 3 -3.99 10.00 -9.82
CA LYS A 3 -4.55 9.30 -11.00
C LYS A 3 -3.56 8.26 -11.56
N LYS A 4 -2.31 8.68 -11.78
CA LYS A 4 -1.19 7.84 -12.27
C LYS A 4 -0.87 6.68 -11.33
N LEU A 5 -1.05 6.88 -10.03
CA LEU A 5 -0.84 5.83 -9.02
C LEU A 5 -1.87 4.70 -9.09
N ARG A 6 -3.16 5.06 -9.25
CA ARG A 6 -4.26 4.11 -9.36
C ARG A 6 -4.17 3.26 -10.62
N GLU A 7 -3.47 3.73 -11.65
CA GLU A 7 -3.25 2.98 -12.90
C GLU A 7 -2.24 1.83 -12.75
N ILE A 8 -1.31 1.94 -11.79
CA ILE A 8 -0.22 0.98 -11.54
C ILE A 8 -0.51 0.10 -10.30
N SER A 9 -1.49 0.49 -9.49
CA SER A 9 -1.88 -0.17 -8.24
C SER A 9 -2.50 -1.57 -8.47
N PRO A 10 -2.14 -2.61 -7.69
CA PRO A 10 -2.82 -3.91 -7.70
C PRO A 10 -4.33 -3.84 -7.44
N TRP A 11 -4.81 -2.74 -6.86
CA TRP A 11 -6.23 -2.44 -6.74
C TRP A 11 -6.97 -2.34 -8.07
N LYS A 12 -6.29 -2.06 -9.19
CA LYS A 12 -6.95 -2.11 -10.49
C LYS A 12 -7.41 -3.53 -10.81
N ILE A 13 -6.63 -4.53 -10.43
CA ILE A 13 -6.93 -5.95 -10.61
C ILE A 13 -7.96 -6.40 -9.56
N LEU A 14 -7.81 -5.99 -8.30
CA LEU A 14 -8.77 -6.36 -7.25
C LEU A 14 -10.12 -5.65 -7.40
N GLY A 15 -10.13 -4.41 -7.89
CA GLY A 15 -11.33 -3.60 -8.10
C GLY A 15 -12.11 -4.00 -9.35
N THR A 16 -11.46 -4.60 -10.35
CA THR A 16 -12.18 -5.25 -11.47
C THR A 16 -12.79 -6.58 -11.05
N LEU A 17 -12.16 -7.32 -10.14
CA LEU A 17 -12.65 -8.61 -9.64
C LEU A 17 -13.69 -8.48 -8.51
N SER A 18 -13.60 -7.43 -7.70
CA SER A 18 -14.49 -7.16 -6.59
C SER A 18 -15.08 -5.77 -6.79
N GLN A 19 -16.39 -5.69 -7.04
CA GLN A 19 -17.12 -4.44 -7.27
C GLN A 19 -17.14 -3.54 -6.00
N LYS A 20 -15.99 -2.93 -5.66
CA LYS A 20 -15.72 -2.05 -4.50
C LYS A 20 -15.30 -2.73 -3.18
N GLY A 21 -14.83 -3.97 -3.21
CA GLY A 21 -14.43 -4.69 -1.98
C GLY A 21 -15.63 -5.09 -1.11
N PRO A 22 -15.42 -5.45 0.16
CA PRO A 22 -16.49 -5.96 1.02
C PRO A 22 -17.55 -4.91 1.40
N GLY A 23 -17.26 -3.61 1.25
CA GLY A 23 -18.13 -2.52 1.66
C GLY A 23 -17.95 -2.13 3.15
N PRO A 24 -18.52 -0.99 3.59
CA PRO A 24 -18.38 -0.51 4.96
C PRO A 24 -18.91 -1.51 5.99
N GLY A 25 -18.16 -1.76 7.06
CA GLY A 25 -18.54 -2.69 8.14
C GLY A 25 -18.34 -4.18 7.83
N ASN A 26 -17.96 -4.53 6.60
CA ASN A 26 -17.76 -5.91 6.18
C ASN A 26 -16.28 -6.29 6.15
N MET A 27 -15.98 -7.56 6.41
CA MET A 27 -14.63 -8.10 6.40
C MET A 27 -14.30 -8.76 5.06
N GLY A 28 -13.12 -8.46 4.53
CA GLY A 28 -12.52 -9.17 3.39
C GLY A 28 -11.37 -10.04 3.84
N VAL A 29 -11.19 -11.21 3.21
CA VAL A 29 -10.13 -12.17 3.56
C VAL A 29 -9.28 -12.47 2.33
N ILE A 30 -7.96 -12.44 2.48
CA ILE A 30 -6.99 -12.83 1.45
C ILE A 30 -6.34 -14.14 1.86
N ILE A 31 -6.53 -15.19 1.05
CA ILE A 31 -6.03 -16.54 1.32
C ILE A 31 -5.08 -16.95 0.18
N ALA A 32 -3.89 -17.42 0.55
CA ALA A 32 -2.89 -17.95 -0.37
C ALA A 32 -1.86 -18.81 0.39
N ARG A 33 -1.11 -19.66 -0.32
CA ARG A 33 0.02 -20.42 0.26
C ARG A 33 1.12 -19.49 0.81
N ALA A 34 1.99 -20.01 1.66
CA ALA A 34 3.15 -19.29 2.16
C ALA A 34 4.03 -18.79 1.00
N GLY A 35 4.61 -17.60 1.13
CA GLY A 35 5.47 -16.98 0.11
C GLY A 35 4.73 -16.31 -1.07
N LEU A 36 3.42 -16.47 -1.23
CA LEU A 36 2.67 -15.87 -2.35
C LEU A 36 2.33 -14.37 -2.18
N GLY A 37 2.96 -13.68 -1.24
CA GLY A 37 2.83 -12.23 -1.13
C GLY A 37 1.55 -11.72 -0.46
N LYS A 38 0.90 -12.48 0.43
CA LYS A 38 -0.30 -12.03 1.18
C LYS A 38 -0.04 -10.71 1.93
N THR A 39 1.06 -10.65 2.68
CA THR A 39 1.46 -9.45 3.44
C THR A 39 1.75 -8.29 2.51
N ALA A 40 2.49 -8.52 1.43
CA ALA A 40 2.74 -7.50 0.41
C ALA A 40 1.41 -6.98 -0.16
N CYS A 41 0.47 -7.86 -0.50
CA CYS A 41 -0.85 -7.47 -0.97
C CYS A 41 -1.58 -6.56 0.04
N LEU A 42 -1.64 -6.93 1.33
CA LEU A 42 -2.25 -6.10 2.36
C LEU A 42 -1.53 -4.75 2.56
N VAL A 43 -0.20 -4.71 2.48
CA VAL A 43 0.57 -3.46 2.53
C VAL A 43 0.23 -2.55 1.35
N HIS A 44 0.17 -3.09 0.13
CA HIS A 44 -0.28 -2.35 -1.04
C HIS A 44 -1.71 -1.81 -0.86
N LEU A 45 -2.60 -2.63 -0.28
CA LEU A 45 -3.97 -2.21 -0.01
C LEU A 45 -4.02 -1.01 0.93
N GLY A 46 -3.29 -1.10 2.05
CA GLY A 46 -3.18 -0.01 3.02
C GLY A 46 -2.50 1.23 2.46
N LEU A 47 -1.45 1.07 1.65
CA LEU A 47 -0.73 2.22 1.09
C LEU A 47 -1.62 3.04 0.14
N GLU A 48 -2.44 2.38 -0.69
CA GLU A 48 -3.38 3.11 -1.54
C GLU A 48 -4.38 3.93 -0.71
N LYS A 49 -4.91 3.33 0.37
CA LYS A 49 -5.82 3.99 1.30
C LYS A 49 -5.18 5.21 1.97
N LEU A 50 -3.94 5.04 2.44
CA LEU A 50 -3.15 6.13 3.01
C LEU A 50 -2.93 7.26 2.00
N LEU A 51 -2.58 6.94 0.75
CA LEU A 51 -2.40 7.93 -0.33
C LEU A 51 -3.72 8.56 -0.80
N GLY A 52 -4.84 7.89 -0.55
CA GLY A 52 -6.19 8.44 -0.65
C GLY A 52 -6.48 9.51 0.40
N GLY A 53 -5.75 9.53 1.51
CA GLY A 53 -6.00 10.35 2.70
C GLY A 53 -6.86 9.65 3.75
N GLU A 54 -7.11 8.35 3.61
CA GLU A 54 -7.86 7.55 4.58
C GLU A 54 -6.93 7.13 5.73
N LYS A 55 -7.47 7.05 6.95
CA LYS A 55 -6.74 6.55 8.12
C LYS A 55 -6.80 5.02 8.12
N ILE A 56 -5.68 4.37 8.38
CA ILE A 56 -5.57 2.91 8.44
C ILE A 56 -4.86 2.45 9.72
N VAL A 57 -5.13 1.23 10.14
CA VAL A 57 -4.38 0.53 11.19
C VAL A 57 -3.91 -0.80 10.60
N HIS A 58 -2.60 -1.02 10.56
CA HIS A 58 -2.02 -2.30 10.16
C HIS A 58 -1.68 -3.12 11.42
N VAL A 59 -2.32 -4.27 11.58
CA VAL A 59 -2.04 -5.21 12.68
C VAL A 59 -1.31 -6.41 12.11
N SER A 60 -0.15 -6.74 12.68
CA SER A 60 0.63 -7.92 12.32
C SER A 60 0.81 -8.81 13.55
N LEU A 61 0.69 -10.13 13.35
CA LEU A 61 0.88 -11.14 14.41
C LEU A 61 2.32 -11.64 14.50
N GLU A 62 3.05 -11.62 13.38
CA GLU A 62 4.40 -12.22 13.26
C GLU A 62 5.49 -11.20 12.92
N GLY A 63 5.13 -9.98 12.50
CA GLY A 63 6.08 -8.93 12.12
C GLY A 63 6.19 -7.86 13.20
N THR A 64 7.42 -7.39 13.47
CA THR A 64 7.60 -6.17 14.26
C THR A 64 7.03 -4.96 13.51
N PRO A 65 6.58 -3.91 14.23
CA PRO A 65 6.13 -2.67 13.62
C PRO A 65 7.16 -2.11 12.62
N ASP A 66 8.44 -2.11 12.97
CA ASP A 66 9.52 -1.64 12.12
C ASP A 66 9.62 -2.40 10.79
N LYS A 67 9.45 -3.73 10.84
CA LYS A 67 9.47 -4.57 9.64
C LYS A 67 8.29 -4.22 8.74
N ILE A 68 7.10 -4.02 9.30
CA ILE A 68 5.93 -3.63 8.52
C ILE A 68 6.11 -2.24 7.91
N LEU A 69 6.59 -1.27 8.69
CA LEU A 69 6.92 0.08 8.20
C LEU A 69 7.92 0.04 7.04
N SER A 70 8.93 -0.82 7.11
CA SER A 70 9.90 -0.97 6.02
C SER A 70 9.25 -1.42 4.70
N TYR A 71 8.22 -2.26 4.74
CA TYR A 71 7.47 -2.65 3.54
C TYR A 71 6.70 -1.47 2.94
N TYR A 72 6.12 -0.61 3.77
CA TYR A 72 5.45 0.61 3.31
C TYR A 72 6.46 1.58 2.67
N ASP A 73 7.62 1.79 3.31
CA ASP A 73 8.68 2.67 2.81
C ASP A 73 9.19 2.21 1.44
N ILE A 74 9.51 0.92 1.29
CA ILE A 74 9.98 0.33 0.02
C ILE A 74 8.93 0.49 -1.06
N LEU A 75 7.68 0.13 -0.77
CA LEU A 75 6.64 0.18 -1.77
C LEU A 75 6.32 1.62 -2.21
N PHE A 76 6.29 2.55 -1.28
CA PHE A 76 6.08 3.96 -1.58
C PHE A 76 7.21 4.53 -2.44
N TYR A 77 8.45 4.15 -2.14
CA TYR A 77 9.61 4.51 -2.96
C TYR A 77 9.48 3.98 -4.40
N ASP A 78 9.16 2.69 -4.57
CA ASP A 78 9.00 2.07 -5.89
C ASP A 78 7.90 2.74 -6.71
N ILE A 79 6.80 3.09 -6.06
CA ILE A 79 5.69 3.84 -6.63
C ILE A 79 6.13 5.22 -7.11
N LEU A 80 6.90 5.96 -6.32
CA LEU A 80 7.36 7.30 -6.69
C LEU A 80 8.32 7.26 -7.86
N LYS A 81 9.25 6.30 -7.85
CA LYS A 81 10.15 6.02 -8.96
C LYS A 81 9.38 5.70 -10.24
N ALA A 82 8.39 4.80 -10.17
CA ALA A 82 7.54 4.44 -11.31
C ALA A 82 6.69 5.62 -11.83
N ALA A 83 6.32 6.57 -10.96
CA ALA A 83 5.59 7.77 -11.35
C ALA A 83 6.44 8.78 -12.15
N GLY A 84 7.76 8.59 -12.22
CA GLY A 84 8.71 9.49 -12.88
C GLY A 84 9.24 10.61 -11.98
N ASN A 85 8.99 10.53 -10.66
CA ASN A 85 9.71 11.35 -9.70
C ASN A 85 11.09 10.72 -9.54
N ASN A 86 12.08 11.19 -10.31
CA ASN A 86 13.46 10.70 -10.24
C ASN A 86 14.30 11.45 -9.20
N ASN A 87 13.72 12.43 -8.49
CA ASN A 87 14.45 13.28 -7.56
C ASN A 87 14.48 12.65 -6.15
N GLN A 88 15.57 11.96 -5.81
CA GLN A 88 15.74 11.21 -4.56
C GLN A 88 15.56 12.05 -3.29
N GLU A 89 15.91 13.34 -3.33
CA GLU A 89 15.77 14.27 -2.22
C GLU A 89 14.30 14.56 -1.89
N GLU A 90 13.47 14.75 -2.92
CA GLU A 90 12.05 15.03 -2.78
C GLU A 90 11.29 13.80 -2.25
N ILE A 91 11.66 12.61 -2.72
CA ILE A 91 11.13 11.33 -2.23
C ILE A 91 11.45 11.13 -0.74
N SER A 92 12.71 11.39 -0.34
CA SER A 92 13.14 11.25 1.05
C SER A 92 12.40 12.22 1.98
N SER A 93 12.16 13.45 1.52
CA SER A 93 11.38 14.45 2.27
C SER A 93 9.92 14.04 2.48
N LEU A 94 9.30 13.40 1.47
CA LEU A 94 7.91 12.95 1.51
C LEU A 94 7.73 11.73 2.43
N LEU A 95 8.71 10.82 2.43
CA LEU A 95 8.77 9.70 3.36
C LEU A 95 8.85 10.19 4.80
N GLN A 96 9.76 11.13 5.09
CA GLN A 96 9.92 11.65 6.45
C GLN A 96 8.70 12.44 6.96
N ARG A 97 8.04 13.23 6.08
CA ARG A 97 6.84 14.00 6.46
C ARG A 97 5.64 13.15 6.84
N ASN A 98 5.54 11.92 6.33
CA ASN A 98 4.43 11.02 6.58
C ASN A 98 4.76 9.90 7.56
N ARG A 99 5.93 9.95 8.21
CA ARG A 99 6.22 9.09 9.36
C ARG A 99 5.41 9.56 10.57
N VAL A 100 4.50 8.72 11.04
CA VAL A 100 3.77 8.83 12.31
C VAL A 100 3.91 7.52 13.05
#